data_AF-A0A4U0YUU2-F1
#
_entry.id   AF-A0A4U0YUU2-F1
#
_cell.length_a   1.000
_cell.length_b   1.000
_cell.length_c   1.000
_cell.angle_alpha   90.00
_cell.angle_beta   90.00
_cell.angle_gamma   90.00
#
_symmetry.space_group_name_H-M   'P 1'
#
loop_
_entity.id
_entity.type
_entity.pdbx_description
1 polymer ?
#
loop_
_entity_poly.entity_id
_entity_poly.type
_entity_poly.pdbx_seq_one_letter_code
_entity_poly.pdbx_strand_id
1 'polypeptide(L)'
;MHIHSFDVVGFADDELAAEERLFDPWRTPCTPAAGVFVQTIIKMLEGHEKLHGLRQRKRRVADQAMFERMVSAIACDLALAVLLEGPKVIFIGRSHQELGHSSRYGSPASSKTLTKILDLLATQQLGLIKMELGYRTVTGDRKKTSIRPSSKFCHLVHDFALSASDIAECQRPEPIELKSFPPCQGKKAQLIDYKDTDRTNNFRLEMHEINGHLIAARIDYTGSAVARQSV
;
A
#
# COMPACT_ATOMS: atom_id res chain seq x y z
N MET A 1 8.39 44.36 2.26
CA MET A 1 8.19 43.24 3.21
C MET A 1 8.73 41.99 2.53
N HIS A 2 9.89 41.51 2.97
CA HIS A 2 10.47 40.27 2.48
C HIS A 2 9.71 39.10 3.12
N ILE A 3 9.07 38.27 2.31
CA ILE A 3 8.50 37.02 2.78
C ILE A 3 9.69 36.10 3.02
N HIS A 4 9.94 35.78 4.30
CA HIS A 4 10.89 34.74 4.66
C HIS A 4 10.50 33.46 3.93
N SER A 5 11.46 32.91 3.19
CA SER A 5 11.40 31.54 2.67
C SER A 5 10.97 30.64 3.82
N PHE A 6 9.83 29.98 3.68
CA PHE A 6 9.47 28.88 4.56
C PHE A 6 10.49 27.78 4.29
N ASP A 7 11.50 27.66 5.17
CA ASP A 7 12.24 26.41 5.28
C ASP A 7 11.20 25.32 5.54
N VAL A 8 11.10 24.38 4.61
CA VAL A 8 10.19 23.24 4.71
C VAL A 8 10.55 22.49 6.00
N VAL A 9 9.75 22.68 7.05
CA VAL A 9 9.93 21.98 8.32
C VAL A 9 9.32 20.59 8.18
N GLY A 10 10.06 19.72 7.50
CA GLY A 10 9.63 18.37 7.19
C GLY A 10 10.51 17.78 6.10
N PHE A 11 11.67 17.27 6.48
CA PHE A 11 12.28 16.22 5.68
C PHE A 11 11.31 15.04 5.74
N ALA A 12 10.57 14.78 4.66
CA ALA A 12 10.02 13.45 4.48
C ALA A 12 11.22 12.50 4.50
N ASP A 13 11.20 11.51 5.38
CA ASP A 13 12.27 10.51 5.57
C ASP A 13 12.63 9.70 4.28
N ASP A 14 12.07 10.03 3.12
CA ASP A 14 12.15 9.30 1.86
C ASP A 14 12.59 10.17 0.66
N GLU A 15 13.38 11.23 0.88
CA GLU A 15 14.13 11.90 -0.22
C GLU A 15 15.37 11.08 -0.64
N LEU A 16 15.14 9.79 -0.89
CA LEU A 16 15.98 9.00 -1.78
C LEU A 16 15.15 8.78 -3.03
N ALA A 17 15.67 9.25 -4.16
CA ALA A 17 15.22 8.86 -5.49
C ALA A 17 15.35 7.33 -5.64
N ALA A 18 14.42 6.57 -5.06
CA ALA A 18 14.50 5.13 -5.01
C ALA A 18 13.65 4.58 -6.14
N GLU A 19 14.30 3.88 -7.06
CA GLU A 19 13.68 2.94 -8.00
C GLU A 19 12.82 1.85 -7.28
N GLU A 20 12.77 1.91 -5.95
CA GLU A 20 12.20 0.93 -5.06
C GLU A 20 11.33 1.61 -3.98
N ARG A 21 10.05 1.24 -3.92
CA ARG A 21 9.03 1.80 -3.01
C ARG A 21 8.52 0.70 -2.07
N LEU A 22 8.19 1.03 -0.82
CA LEU A 22 7.51 0.09 0.08
C LEU A 22 6.04 -0.09 -0.32
N PHE A 23 5.53 -1.33 -0.20
CA PHE A 23 4.11 -1.61 -0.40
C PHE A 23 3.23 -0.76 0.51
N ASP A 24 2.24 -0.10 -0.08
CA ASP A 24 1.26 0.68 0.66
C ASP A 24 -0.07 -0.09 0.78
N PRO A 25 -0.39 -0.62 1.98
CA PRO A 25 -1.60 -1.40 2.19
C PRO A 25 -2.89 -0.56 2.20
N TRP A 26 -2.78 0.77 2.26
CA TRP A 26 -3.93 1.66 2.39
C TRP A 26 -4.53 2.07 1.05
N ARG A 27 -3.93 1.69 -0.08
CA ARG A 27 -4.47 1.97 -1.41
C ARG A 27 -5.84 1.31 -1.62
N THR A 28 -6.74 2.04 -2.26
CA THR A 28 -8.12 1.64 -2.57
C THR A 28 -8.58 2.27 -3.88
N PRO A 29 -9.45 1.61 -4.68
CA PRO A 29 -10.10 2.27 -5.80
C PRO A 29 -11.08 3.32 -5.28
N CYS A 30 -11.17 4.48 -5.93
CA CYS A 30 -12.16 5.51 -5.61
C CYS A 30 -13.15 5.80 -6.75
N THR A 31 -12.93 5.26 -7.95
CA THR A 31 -13.84 5.40 -9.08
C THR A 31 -14.44 4.04 -9.50
N PRO A 32 -15.58 4.04 -10.22
CA PRO A 32 -16.17 2.80 -10.73
C PRO A 32 -15.23 2.01 -11.64
N ALA A 33 -14.44 2.68 -12.48
CA ALA A 33 -13.47 2.04 -13.38
C ALA A 33 -12.42 1.25 -12.60
N ALA A 34 -11.80 1.87 -11.59
CA ALA A 34 -10.85 1.18 -10.72
C ALA A 34 -11.52 0.06 -9.89
N GLY A 35 -12.79 0.24 -9.50
CA GLY A 35 -13.59 -0.81 -8.86
C GLY A 35 -13.73 -2.06 -9.73
N VAL A 36 -14.10 -1.90 -11.02
CA VAL A 36 -14.23 -3.02 -11.96
C VAL A 36 -12.87 -3.67 -12.24
N PHE A 37 -11.80 -2.87 -12.36
CA PHE A 37 -10.43 -3.37 -12.50
C PHE A 37 -10.03 -4.29 -11.34
N VAL A 38 -10.21 -3.84 -10.10
CA VAL A 38 -9.93 -4.64 -8.89
C VAL A 38 -10.78 -5.91 -8.87
N GLN A 39 -12.07 -5.79 -9.15
CA GLN A 39 -12.99 -6.93 -9.17
C GLN A 39 -12.62 -7.97 -10.24
N THR A 40 -12.07 -7.53 -11.37
CA THR A 40 -11.56 -8.39 -12.43
C THR A 40 -10.39 -9.23 -11.92
N ILE A 41 -9.41 -8.61 -11.25
CA ILE A 41 -8.27 -9.32 -10.65
C ILE A 41 -8.75 -10.31 -9.59
N ILE A 42 -9.68 -9.91 -8.71
CA ILE A 42 -10.27 -10.81 -7.70
C ILE A 42 -10.86 -12.05 -8.37
N LYS A 43 -11.68 -11.88 -9.42
CA LYS A 43 -12.29 -12.99 -10.16
C LYS A 43 -11.26 -13.88 -10.85
N MET A 44 -10.15 -13.31 -11.35
CA MET A 44 -9.06 -14.11 -11.93
C MET A 44 -8.43 -15.04 -10.89
N LEU A 45 -8.17 -14.53 -9.67
CA LEU A 45 -7.62 -15.32 -8.58
C LEU A 45 -8.60 -16.40 -8.11
N GLU A 46 -9.86 -16.05 -7.89
CA GLU A 46 -10.88 -17.01 -7.46
C GLU A 46 -11.14 -18.09 -8.53
N GLY A 47 -11.13 -17.70 -9.80
CA GLY A 47 -11.26 -18.61 -10.93
C GLY A 47 -10.09 -19.61 -10.98
N HIS A 48 -8.86 -19.13 -10.77
CA HIS A 48 -7.67 -19.99 -10.69
C HIS A 48 -7.74 -20.95 -9.50
N GLU A 49 -8.09 -20.47 -8.31
CA GLU A 49 -8.27 -21.32 -7.13
C GLU A 49 -9.32 -22.41 -7.34
N LYS A 50 -10.44 -22.07 -8.00
CA LYS A 50 -11.52 -23.02 -8.30
C LYS A 50 -11.07 -24.07 -9.33
N LEU A 51 -10.41 -23.65 -10.40
CA LEU A 51 -9.94 -24.53 -11.47
C LEU A 51 -8.91 -25.54 -10.97
N HIS A 52 -8.05 -25.13 -10.04
CA HIS A 52 -7.00 -25.99 -9.47
C HIS A 52 -7.35 -26.63 -8.13
N GLY A 53 -8.59 -26.45 -7.63
CA GLY A 53 -9.03 -27.02 -6.37
C GLY A 53 -8.20 -26.58 -5.16
N LEU A 54 -7.59 -25.39 -5.20
CA LEU A 54 -6.65 -24.91 -4.17
C LEU A 54 -7.33 -24.67 -2.80
N ARG A 55 -8.66 -24.68 -2.77
CA ARG A 55 -9.46 -24.54 -1.56
C ARG A 55 -10.46 -25.68 -1.43
N GLN A 56 -10.41 -26.36 -0.28
CA GLN A 56 -11.39 -27.38 0.07
C GLN A 56 -12.70 -26.80 0.63
N ARG A 57 -12.70 -25.56 1.10
CA ARG A 57 -13.86 -24.91 1.72
C ARG A 57 -14.04 -23.48 1.21
N LYS A 58 -15.31 -23.08 1.03
CA LYS A 58 -15.70 -21.70 0.73
C LYS A 58 -15.16 -20.75 1.82
N ARG A 59 -14.71 -19.56 1.43
CA ARG A 59 -14.34 -18.49 2.38
C ARG A 59 -15.54 -18.14 3.26
N ARG A 60 -15.30 -17.91 4.55
CA ARG A 60 -16.27 -17.22 5.40
C ARG A 60 -16.36 -15.77 4.94
N VAL A 61 -17.47 -15.08 5.27
CA VAL A 61 -17.70 -13.70 4.84
C VAL A 61 -16.58 -12.76 5.26
N ALA A 62 -16.11 -12.85 6.52
CA ALA A 62 -14.99 -12.04 7.00
C ALA A 62 -13.66 -12.34 6.28
N ASP A 63 -13.38 -13.62 6.01
CA ASP A 63 -12.17 -14.04 5.29
C ASP A 63 -12.21 -13.58 3.82
N GLN A 64 -13.41 -13.56 3.22
CA GLN A 64 -13.65 -13.04 1.88
C GLN A 64 -13.35 -11.54 1.82
N ALA A 65 -13.94 -10.75 2.72
CA ALA A 65 -13.72 -9.32 2.77
C ALA A 65 -12.23 -8.97 2.97
N MET A 66 -11.53 -9.69 3.84
CA MET A 66 -10.09 -9.51 4.03
C MET A 66 -9.29 -9.86 2.77
N PHE A 67 -9.62 -10.98 2.11
CA PHE A 67 -9.01 -11.39 0.85
C PHE A 67 -9.18 -10.32 -0.24
N GLU A 68 -10.41 -9.85 -0.46
CA GLU A 68 -10.72 -8.80 -1.44
C GLU A 68 -10.00 -7.49 -1.11
N ARG A 69 -9.96 -7.10 0.18
CA ARG A 69 -9.26 -5.90 0.63
C ARG A 69 -7.75 -5.96 0.36
N MET A 70 -7.12 -7.11 0.60
CA MET A 70 -5.70 -7.34 0.28
C MET A 70 -5.41 -7.28 -1.21
N VAL A 71 -6.21 -7.99 -2.01
CA VAL A 71 -6.06 -7.98 -3.48
C VAL A 71 -6.26 -6.56 -4.01
N SER A 72 -7.23 -5.82 -3.49
CA SER A 72 -7.48 -4.43 -3.82
C SER A 72 -6.27 -3.53 -3.51
N ALA A 73 -5.68 -3.64 -2.31
CA ALA A 73 -4.49 -2.85 -1.96
C ALA A 73 -3.34 -3.11 -2.93
N ILE A 74 -3.04 -4.39 -3.19
CA ILE A 74 -1.94 -4.80 -4.07
C ILE A 74 -2.17 -4.32 -5.50
N ALA A 75 -3.39 -4.51 -6.03
CA ALA A 75 -3.74 -4.10 -7.37
C ALA A 75 -3.65 -2.57 -7.53
N CYS A 76 -4.16 -1.81 -6.57
CA CYS A 76 -4.10 -0.35 -6.60
C CYS A 76 -2.67 0.18 -6.44
N ASP A 77 -1.86 -0.36 -5.52
CA ASP A 77 -0.48 0.10 -5.34
C ASP A 77 0.38 -0.23 -6.58
N LEU A 78 0.19 -1.40 -7.19
CA LEU A 78 0.84 -1.76 -8.46
C LEU A 78 0.36 -0.90 -9.64
N ALA A 79 -0.94 -0.62 -9.74
CA ALA A 79 -1.47 0.25 -10.79
C ALA A 79 -0.91 1.67 -10.67
N LEU A 80 -0.83 2.20 -9.45
CA LEU A 80 -0.21 3.50 -9.20
C LEU A 80 1.27 3.51 -9.58
N ALA A 81 2.01 2.42 -9.32
CA ALA A 81 3.39 2.28 -9.77
C ALA A 81 3.50 2.32 -11.31
N VAL A 82 2.62 1.62 -12.03
CA VAL A 82 2.56 1.66 -13.50
C VAL A 82 2.26 3.08 -14.01
N LEU A 83 1.35 3.78 -13.36
CA LEU A 83 0.85 5.09 -13.81
C LEU A 83 1.80 6.26 -13.51
N LEU A 84 2.50 6.22 -12.38
CA LEU A 84 3.27 7.36 -11.91
C LEU A 84 4.70 7.43 -12.45
N GLU A 85 5.41 6.33 -12.73
CA GLU A 85 6.83 6.38 -13.16
C GLU A 85 7.40 5.00 -13.59
N GLY A 86 6.76 4.31 -14.53
CA GLY A 86 7.30 3.05 -15.11
C GLY A 86 7.38 1.87 -14.11
N PRO A 87 7.96 0.70 -14.49
CA PRO A 87 7.90 -0.51 -13.68
C PRO A 87 8.78 -0.44 -12.42
N LYS A 88 8.28 0.26 -11.39
CA LYS A 88 8.92 0.37 -10.08
C LYS A 88 8.89 -0.94 -9.33
N VAL A 89 9.94 -1.16 -8.54
CA VAL A 89 10.05 -2.29 -7.62
C VAL A 89 9.25 -1.97 -6.37
N ILE A 90 8.29 -2.81 -6.01
CA ILE A 90 7.58 -2.69 -4.73
C ILE A 90 8.14 -3.71 -3.76
N PHE A 91 8.67 -3.26 -2.63
CA PHE A 91 9.12 -4.12 -1.55
C PHE A 91 8.00 -4.50 -0.61
N ILE A 92 7.92 -5.79 -0.29
CA ILE A 92 6.91 -6.33 0.60
C ILE A 92 7.53 -7.28 1.62
N GLY A 93 7.18 -7.09 2.89
CA GLY A 93 7.54 -8.01 3.97
C GLY A 93 6.70 -9.29 3.87
N ARG A 94 7.36 -10.46 3.88
CA ARG A 94 6.69 -11.78 3.96
C ARG A 94 6.78 -12.40 5.36
N SER A 95 7.37 -11.71 6.34
CA SER A 95 7.59 -12.24 7.70
C SER A 95 6.30 -12.27 8.52
N HIS A 96 5.95 -13.44 9.05
CA HIS A 96 4.74 -13.60 9.86
C HIS A 96 4.79 -12.90 11.24
N GLN A 97 5.97 -12.43 11.68
CA GLN A 97 6.14 -11.74 12.97
C GLN A 97 5.46 -10.36 13.02
N GLU A 98 5.36 -9.66 11.89
CA GLU A 98 4.68 -8.35 11.80
C GLU A 98 3.21 -8.48 11.36
N LEU A 99 2.81 -9.66 10.86
CA LEU A 99 1.53 -9.92 10.18
C LEU A 99 0.44 -10.55 11.08
N GLY A 100 0.68 -10.68 12.39
CA GLY A 100 -0.17 -11.43 13.31
C GLY A 100 -0.58 -10.72 14.61
N HIS A 101 -0.06 -9.51 14.87
CA HIS A 101 -0.43 -8.73 16.04
C HIS A 101 -1.62 -7.82 15.70
N SER A 102 -2.75 -8.06 16.39
CA SER A 102 -3.85 -7.11 16.44
C SER A 102 -3.37 -5.88 17.21
N SER A 103 -2.89 -4.87 16.49
CA SER A 103 -2.58 -3.55 17.03
C SER A 103 -3.55 -2.54 16.47
N ARG A 104 -3.75 -1.45 17.22
CA ARG A 104 -4.49 -0.26 16.78
C ARG A 104 -4.01 0.29 15.42
N TYR A 105 -2.74 0.07 15.10
CA TYR A 105 -2.10 0.51 13.86
C TYR A 105 -2.05 -0.57 12.77
N GLY A 106 -2.75 -1.69 12.97
CA GLY A 106 -2.75 -2.81 12.04
C GLY A 106 -3.18 -2.40 10.63
N SER A 107 -2.43 -2.83 9.62
CA SER A 107 -2.76 -2.55 8.23
C SER A 107 -3.88 -3.48 7.74
N PRO A 108 -4.75 -3.02 6.83
CA PRO A 108 -5.87 -3.80 6.31
C PRO A 108 -5.41 -4.95 5.41
N ALA A 109 -4.13 -4.96 5.01
CA ALA A 109 -3.53 -6.00 4.19
C ALA A 109 -2.43 -6.80 4.91
N SER A 110 -2.30 -6.64 6.22
CA SER A 110 -1.32 -7.35 7.05
C SER A 110 -1.90 -8.69 7.52
N SER A 111 -1.76 -9.74 6.71
CA SER A 111 -2.19 -11.09 7.14
C SER A 111 -1.30 -12.20 6.60
N LYS A 112 -1.36 -13.37 7.24
CA LYS A 112 -0.73 -14.61 6.75
C LYS A 112 -1.18 -14.99 5.33
N THR A 113 -2.31 -14.47 4.87
CA THR A 113 -2.88 -14.71 3.54
C THR A 113 -2.18 -13.88 2.45
N LEU A 114 -1.51 -12.78 2.81
CA LEU A 114 -0.78 -11.92 1.86
C LEU A 114 0.21 -12.72 1.02
N THR A 115 1.05 -13.52 1.68
CA THR A 115 2.01 -14.44 1.06
C THR A 115 1.36 -15.33 0.00
N LYS A 116 0.21 -15.93 0.31
CA LYS A 116 -0.52 -16.80 -0.62
C LYS A 116 -1.10 -16.03 -1.80
N ILE A 117 -1.59 -14.81 -1.57
CA ILE A 117 -2.09 -13.95 -2.65
C ILE A 117 -0.96 -13.58 -3.61
N LEU A 118 0.22 -13.22 -3.10
CA LEU A 118 1.38 -12.93 -3.93
C LEU A 118 1.81 -14.15 -4.76
N ASP A 119 1.80 -15.35 -4.17
CA ASP A 119 2.15 -16.59 -4.87
C ASP A 119 1.13 -16.90 -6.00
N LEU A 120 -0.16 -16.63 -5.77
CA LEU A 120 -1.21 -16.73 -6.79
C LEU A 120 -1.02 -15.70 -7.91
N LEU A 121 -0.76 -14.44 -7.57
CA LEU A 121 -0.52 -13.39 -8.56
C LEU A 121 0.71 -13.70 -9.44
N ALA A 122 1.72 -14.35 -8.87
CA ALA A 122 2.96 -14.72 -9.55
C ALA A 122 2.90 -16.07 -10.29
N THR A 123 1.81 -16.84 -10.17
CA THR A 123 1.73 -18.16 -10.81
C THR A 123 1.77 -18.02 -12.33
N GLN A 124 2.41 -18.95 -13.05
CA GLN A 124 2.58 -18.85 -14.51
C GLN A 124 1.25 -18.69 -15.27
N GLN A 125 0.15 -19.28 -14.80
CA GLN A 125 -1.16 -19.12 -15.46
C GLN A 125 -1.74 -17.71 -15.32
N LEU A 126 -1.61 -17.09 -14.14
CA LEU A 126 -2.11 -15.73 -13.91
C LEU A 126 -1.11 -14.70 -14.43
N GLY A 127 0.16 -14.83 -14.03
CA GLY A 127 1.29 -14.05 -14.53
C GLY A 127 1.09 -12.56 -14.38
N LEU A 128 0.45 -12.11 -13.29
CA LEU A 128 0.12 -10.71 -13.05
C LEU A 128 1.29 -9.94 -12.43
N ILE A 129 2.16 -10.62 -11.69
CA ILE A 129 3.37 -10.01 -11.12
C ILE A 129 4.60 -10.84 -11.42
N LYS A 130 5.75 -10.18 -11.47
CA LYS A 130 7.06 -10.81 -11.31
C LYS A 130 7.49 -10.64 -9.86
N MET A 131 7.88 -11.72 -9.19
CA MET A 131 8.27 -11.69 -7.79
C MET A 131 9.68 -12.24 -7.62
N GLU A 132 10.54 -11.50 -6.92
CA GLU A 132 11.84 -11.97 -6.45
C GLU A 132 11.76 -12.16 -4.94
N LEU A 133 12.02 -13.39 -4.47
CA LEU A 133 11.98 -13.69 -3.05
C LEU A 133 13.16 -13.05 -2.33
N GLY A 134 12.86 -12.42 -1.19
CA GLY A 134 13.88 -11.93 -0.29
C GLY A 134 14.63 -13.07 0.38
N TYR A 135 15.89 -12.84 0.74
CA TYR A 135 16.73 -13.80 1.45
C TYR A 135 17.47 -13.11 2.60
N ARG A 136 17.88 -13.92 3.59
CA ARG A 136 18.76 -13.50 4.68
C ARG A 136 19.96 -14.43 4.71
N THR A 137 21.16 -13.87 4.60
CA THR A 137 22.41 -14.64 4.69
C THR A 137 22.92 -14.72 6.14
N VAL A 138 23.79 -15.69 6.40
CA VAL A 138 24.46 -15.86 7.71
C VAL A 138 25.40 -14.68 8.01
N THR A 139 25.96 -14.05 6.96
CA THR A 139 26.82 -12.87 6.99
C THR A 139 26.08 -11.56 7.28
N GLY A 140 24.74 -11.58 7.30
CA GLY A 140 23.92 -10.44 7.70
C GLY A 140 23.24 -9.70 6.56
N ASP A 141 23.46 -10.09 5.29
CA ASP A 141 22.75 -9.50 4.15
C ASP A 141 21.27 -9.84 4.21
N ARG A 142 20.44 -8.85 3.89
CA ARG A 142 18.98 -8.97 3.90
C ARG A 142 18.43 -8.31 2.65
N LYS A 143 17.83 -9.09 1.78
CA LYS A 143 17.01 -8.58 0.66
C LYS A 143 15.55 -8.79 1.02
N LYS A 144 14.72 -7.76 0.90
CA LYS A 144 13.26 -7.88 1.04
C LYS A 144 12.68 -8.53 -0.21
N THR A 145 11.51 -9.16 -0.08
CA THR A 145 10.80 -9.66 -1.26
C THR A 145 10.37 -8.46 -2.09
N SER A 146 10.61 -8.50 -3.39
CA SER A 146 10.17 -7.48 -4.32
C SER A 146 9.18 -8.02 -5.33
N ILE A 147 8.23 -7.18 -5.70
CA ILE A 147 7.25 -7.45 -6.75
C ILE A 147 7.31 -6.35 -7.80
N ARG A 148 7.07 -6.72 -9.05
CA ARG A 148 6.92 -5.81 -10.19
C ARG A 148 5.67 -6.19 -10.98
N PRO A 149 4.95 -5.21 -11.56
CA PRO A 149 3.88 -5.52 -12.49
C PRO A 149 4.42 -6.27 -13.70
N SER A 150 3.71 -7.30 -14.15
CA SER A 150 4.03 -7.95 -15.43
C SER A 150 3.51 -7.13 -16.61
N SER A 151 3.94 -7.45 -17.84
CA SER A 151 3.39 -6.83 -19.04
C SER A 151 1.88 -7.01 -19.15
N LYS A 152 1.37 -8.18 -18.75
CA LYS A 152 -0.08 -8.47 -18.69
C LYS A 152 -0.80 -7.55 -17.72
N PHE A 153 -0.22 -7.27 -16.56
CA PHE A 153 -0.81 -6.34 -15.60
C PHE A 153 -0.78 -4.90 -16.13
N CYS A 154 0.33 -4.47 -16.74
CA CYS A 154 0.40 -3.16 -17.39
C CYS A 154 -0.68 -2.99 -18.46
N HIS A 155 -0.89 -4.01 -19.32
CA HIS A 155 -1.97 -3.98 -20.30
C HIS A 155 -3.35 -3.85 -19.64
N LEU A 156 -3.62 -4.59 -18.55
CA LEU A 156 -4.88 -4.43 -17.81
C LEU A 156 -5.07 -3.00 -17.29
N VAL A 157 -4.03 -2.38 -16.74
CA VAL A 157 -4.12 -0.98 -16.27
C VAL A 157 -4.50 -0.04 -17.42
N HIS A 158 -3.93 -0.23 -18.61
CA HIS A 158 -4.22 0.57 -19.80
C HIS A 158 -5.59 0.25 -20.43
N ASP A 159 -5.99 -1.01 -20.49
CA ASP A 159 -7.28 -1.45 -21.04
C ASP A 159 -8.47 -0.89 -20.24
N PHE A 160 -8.30 -0.76 -18.93
CA PHE A 160 -9.26 -0.10 -18.04
C PHE A 160 -9.15 1.44 -18.04
N ALA A 161 -8.24 2.01 -18.83
CA ALA A 161 -7.98 3.44 -18.97
C ALA A 161 -7.79 4.14 -17.61
N LEU A 162 -7.09 3.49 -16.67
CA LEU A 162 -6.89 4.04 -15.34
C LEU A 162 -5.94 5.24 -15.36
N SER A 163 -6.16 6.12 -14.39
CA SER A 163 -5.35 7.29 -14.05
C SER A 163 -4.98 7.25 -12.57
N ALA A 164 -3.96 8.03 -12.18
CA ALA A 164 -3.57 8.11 -10.76
C ALA A 164 -4.73 8.61 -9.87
N SER A 165 -5.63 9.44 -10.41
CA SER A 165 -6.82 9.93 -9.72
C SER A 165 -7.90 8.89 -9.45
N ASP A 166 -7.82 7.70 -10.06
CA ASP A 166 -8.74 6.59 -9.80
C ASP A 166 -8.39 5.80 -8.53
N ILE A 167 -7.24 6.11 -7.92
CA ILE A 167 -6.67 5.40 -6.78
C ILE A 167 -6.51 6.38 -5.62
N ALA A 168 -7.11 6.05 -4.48
CA ALA A 168 -7.02 6.83 -3.26
C ALA A 168 -6.36 6.02 -2.13
N GLU A 169 -6.17 6.67 -0.98
CA GLU A 169 -5.90 5.98 0.27
C GLU A 169 -7.20 5.88 1.07
N CYS A 170 -7.48 4.70 1.62
CA CYS A 170 -8.58 4.57 2.56
C CYS A 170 -8.20 5.19 3.90
N GLN A 171 -9.20 5.71 4.60
CA GLN A 171 -9.01 6.28 5.94
C GLN A 171 -8.41 5.26 6.89
N ARG A 172 -7.33 5.66 7.57
CA ARG A 172 -6.70 4.86 8.62
C ARG A 172 -7.63 4.82 9.84
N PRO A 173 -7.92 3.64 10.43
CA PRO A 173 -8.75 3.53 11.62
C PRO A 173 -8.22 4.35 12.80
N GLU A 174 -6.89 4.39 12.95
CA GLU A 174 -6.23 5.21 13.95
C GLU A 174 -5.37 6.29 13.27
N PRO A 175 -5.77 7.57 13.35
CA PRO A 175 -4.97 8.68 12.81
C PRO A 175 -3.86 9.15 13.76
N ILE A 176 -3.85 8.73 15.03
CA ILE A 176 -2.91 9.22 16.04
C ILE A 176 -1.93 8.12 16.42
N GLU A 177 -0.63 8.35 16.19
CA GLU A 177 0.45 7.44 16.60
C GLU A 177 1.03 7.82 17.96
N LEU A 178 0.90 6.94 18.96
CA LEU A 178 1.67 7.03 20.20
C LEU A 178 2.98 6.28 20.05
N LYS A 179 4.11 6.97 20.24
CA LYS A 179 5.46 6.41 20.16
C LYS A 179 6.13 6.34 21.52
N SER A 180 6.88 5.26 21.76
CA SER A 180 7.74 5.10 22.92
C SER A 180 8.92 6.09 22.86
N PHE A 181 9.66 6.22 23.94
CA PHE A 181 11.01 6.77 23.83
C PHE A 181 11.88 5.81 22.99
N PRO A 182 12.76 6.33 22.12
CA PRO A 182 13.80 5.53 21.50
C PRO A 182 14.65 4.82 22.56
N PRO A 183 14.95 3.53 22.39
CA PRO A 183 15.74 2.79 23.38
C PRO A 183 17.20 3.27 23.46
N CYS A 184 17.72 3.87 22.39
CA CYS A 184 19.01 4.58 22.35
C CYS A 184 19.06 5.51 21.15
N GLN A 185 20.06 6.40 21.10
CA GLN A 185 20.31 7.28 19.98
C GLN A 185 20.45 6.48 18.67
N GLY A 186 19.78 6.93 17.61
CA GLY A 186 19.78 6.27 16.30
C GLY A 186 18.82 5.08 16.14
N LYS A 187 18.12 4.64 17.20
CA LYS A 187 17.05 3.63 17.06
C LYS A 187 15.67 4.29 16.95
N LYS A 188 14.77 3.66 16.19
CA LYS A 188 13.39 4.15 16.05
C LYS A 188 12.57 3.84 17.30
N ALA A 189 11.71 4.79 17.68
CA ALA A 189 10.69 4.59 18.69
C ALA A 189 9.65 3.56 18.23
N GLN A 190 9.11 2.78 19.16
CA GLN A 190 8.08 1.78 18.86
C GLN A 190 6.69 2.38 19.00
N LEU A 191 5.75 1.92 18.17
CA LEU A 191 4.34 2.26 18.33
C LEU A 191 3.75 1.54 19.55
N ILE A 192 2.98 2.27 20.35
CA ILE A 192 2.35 1.78 21.57
C ILE A 192 0.83 1.86 21.40
N ASP A 193 0.14 0.75 21.68
CA ASP A 193 -1.31 0.73 21.82
C ASP A 193 -1.71 1.45 23.12
N TYR A 194 -2.68 2.34 23.03
CA TYR A 194 -3.22 3.07 24.18
C TYR A 194 -4.72 2.80 24.37
N LYS A 195 -5.22 3.04 25.58
CA LYS A 195 -6.65 2.90 25.91
C LYS A 195 -7.43 4.10 25.39
N ASP A 196 -8.64 3.87 24.89
CA ASP A 196 -9.53 4.96 24.52
C ASP A 196 -9.99 5.70 25.79
N THR A 197 -9.87 7.01 25.74
CA THR A 197 -10.29 8.00 26.73
C THR A 197 -11.03 9.12 26.01
N ASP A 198 -11.77 9.95 26.75
CA ASP A 198 -12.44 11.12 26.16
C ASP A 198 -11.45 12.00 25.38
N ARG A 199 -10.24 12.19 25.92
CA ARG A 199 -9.17 12.97 25.27
C ARG A 199 -8.73 12.36 23.94
N THR A 200 -8.45 11.05 23.91
CA THR A 200 -7.99 10.40 22.67
C THR A 200 -9.11 10.31 21.63
N ASN A 201 -10.36 10.18 22.07
CA ASN A 201 -11.51 10.22 21.17
C ASN A 201 -11.71 11.61 20.56
N ASN A 202 -11.55 12.68 21.35
CA ASN A 202 -11.60 14.05 20.85
C ASN A 202 -10.50 14.32 19.82
N PHE A 203 -9.26 13.93 20.10
CA PHE A 203 -8.17 14.05 19.12
C PHE A 203 -8.46 13.29 17.83
N ARG A 204 -9.10 12.12 17.91
CA ARG A 204 -9.45 11.33 16.73
C ARG A 204 -10.51 12.05 15.89
N LEU A 205 -11.51 12.64 16.54
CA LEU A 205 -12.54 13.45 15.88
C LEU A 205 -11.92 14.66 15.18
N GLU A 206 -11.10 15.44 15.90
CA GLU A 206 -10.41 16.62 15.34
C GLU A 206 -9.57 16.25 14.11
N MET A 207 -8.79 15.16 14.18
CA MET A 207 -7.99 14.70 13.05
C MET A 207 -8.86 14.23 11.87
N HIS A 208 -10.00 13.60 12.12
CA HIS A 208 -10.93 13.21 11.06
C HIS A 208 -11.58 14.42 10.40
N GLU A 209 -11.95 15.45 11.15
CA GLU A 209 -12.47 16.70 10.61
C GLU A 209 -11.42 17.38 9.72
N ILE A 210 -10.19 17.54 10.22
CA ILE A 210 -9.08 18.11 9.44
C ILE A 210 -8.85 17.34 8.14
N ASN A 211 -8.74 16.01 8.22
CA ASN A 211 -8.51 15.19 7.03
C ASN A 211 -9.68 15.25 6.05
N GLY A 212 -10.92 15.30 6.54
CA GLY A 212 -12.12 15.48 5.71
C GLY A 212 -12.10 16.82 4.96
N HIS A 213 -11.72 17.91 5.64
CA HIS A 213 -11.54 19.22 5.02
C HIS A 213 -10.45 19.21 3.95
N LEU A 214 -9.30 18.58 4.21
CA LEU A 214 -8.20 18.49 3.24
C LEU A 214 -8.56 17.66 2.00
N ILE A 215 -9.29 16.56 2.16
CA ILE A 215 -9.75 15.73 1.03
C ILE A 215 -10.72 16.50 0.13
N ALA A 216 -11.60 17.31 0.73
CA ALA A 216 -12.57 18.13 -0.01
C ALA A 216 -11.96 19.42 -0.60
N ALA A 217 -10.79 19.84 -0.12
CA ALA A 217 -10.14 21.05 -0.58
C ALA A 217 -9.60 20.87 -2.00
N ARG A 218 -9.84 21.88 -2.86
CA ARG A 218 -9.21 21.98 -4.18
C ARG A 218 -7.79 22.51 -4.01
N ILE A 219 -6.84 21.60 -3.88
CA ILE A 219 -5.41 21.91 -3.73
C ILE A 219 -4.74 21.64 -5.08
N ASP A 220 -4.42 22.71 -5.80
CA ASP A 220 -3.72 22.64 -7.08
C ASP A 220 -2.24 23.02 -6.91
N TYR A 221 -1.35 22.32 -7.61
CA TYR A 221 0.06 22.68 -7.67
C TYR A 221 0.27 23.87 -8.60
N THR A 222 0.72 25.01 -8.07
CA THR A 222 0.93 26.24 -8.83
C THR A 222 2.37 26.44 -9.32
N GLY A 223 3.27 25.46 -9.11
CA GLY A 223 4.66 25.56 -9.54
C GLY A 223 4.86 25.28 -11.03
N SER A 224 5.92 25.83 -11.61
CA SER A 224 6.29 25.53 -13.00
C SER A 224 6.75 24.08 -13.12
N ALA A 225 6.08 23.29 -13.96
CA ALA A 225 6.54 21.96 -14.34
C ALA A 225 7.83 22.11 -15.15
N VAL A 226 8.99 21.96 -14.51
CA VAL A 226 10.26 21.91 -15.23
C VAL A 226 10.22 20.68 -16.12
N ALA A 227 10.05 20.89 -17.42
CA ALA A 227 10.20 19.85 -18.43
C ALA A 227 11.62 19.28 -18.31
N ARG A 228 11.75 18.11 -17.66
CA ARG A 228 13.01 17.37 -17.66
C ARG A 228 13.17 16.79 -19.07
N GLN A 229 13.98 17.48 -19.88
CA GLN A 229 14.41 16.99 -21.19
C GLN A 229 15.18 15.69 -20.99
N SER A 230 14.68 14.61 -21.60
CA SER A 230 15.37 13.33 -21.74
C SER A 230 16.63 13.54 -22.57
N VAL A 231 17.79 13.12 -22.05
CA VAL A 231 19.03 12.91 -22.82
C VAL A 231 19.10 11.44 -23.19
#